data_AF-A0A6B3FNJ0-F1
#
_entry.id   AF-A0A6B3FNJ0-F1
#
_cell.length_a   1.000
_cell.length_b   1.000
_cell.length_c   1.000
_cell.angle_alpha   90.00
_cell.angle_beta   90.00
_cell.angle_gamma   90.00
#
_symmetry.space_group_name_H-M   'P 1'
#
loop_
_entity.id
_entity.type
_entity.pdbx_description
1 polymer ?
#
loop_
_entity_poly.entity_id
_entity_poly.type
_entity_poly.pdbx_seq_one_letter_code
_entity_poly.pdbx_strand_id
1 'polypeptide(L)' 'LATARSYGATHALNARTDAVAERIREATDGAGADVAIEISGAYPALHEALRSVAVGGRVVASGFYQG' A
#
# COMPACT_ATOMS: atom_id res chain seq x y z
N LEU A 1 -2.41 5.83 -12.63
CA LEU A 1 -3.11 4.52 -12.50
C LEU A 1 -2.97 3.63 -13.73
N ALA A 2 -3.25 4.12 -14.94
CA ALA A 2 -3.18 3.31 -16.17
C ALA A 2 -1.84 2.57 -16.37
N THR A 3 -0.71 3.25 -16.13
CA THR A 3 0.63 2.66 -16.21
C THR A 3 0.86 1.50 -15.23
N ALA A 4 0.30 1.57 -14.01
CA ALA A 4 0.41 0.47 -13.06
C ALA A 4 -0.33 -0.77 -13.57
N ARG A 5 -1.51 -0.58 -14.17
CA ARG A 5 -2.29 -1.66 -14.77
C ARG A 5 -1.60 -2.24 -16.01
N SER A 6 -0.97 -1.42 -16.85
CA SER A 6 -0.20 -1.92 -18.00
C SER A 6 1.00 -2.78 -17.60
N TYR A 7 1.52 -2.57 -16.38
CA TYR A 7 2.56 -3.42 -15.79
C TYR A 7 2.02 -4.59 -14.95
N GLY A 8 0.71 -4.87 -15.00
CA GLY A 8 0.12 -6.08 -14.40
C GLY A 8 -0.50 -5.90 -13.02
N ALA A 9 -0.64 -4.67 -12.50
CA ALA A 9 -1.33 -4.47 -11.24
C ALA A 9 -2.83 -4.81 -11.35
N THR A 10 -3.30 -5.81 -10.59
CA THR A 10 -4.73 -6.19 -10.51
C THR A 10 -5.58 -5.07 -9.92
N HIS A 11 -5.04 -4.34 -8.94
CA HIS A 11 -5.65 -3.18 -8.32
C HIS A 11 -4.70 -1.99 -8.42
N ALA A 12 -5.25 -0.81 -8.73
CA ALA A 12 -4.50 0.44 -8.76
C ALA A 12 -5.34 1.53 -8.09
N LEU A 13 -4.82 2.09 -7.00
CA LEU A 13 -5.50 3.07 -6.15
C LEU A 13 -4.78 4.42 -6.21
N ASN A 14 -5.53 5.51 -6.17
CA ASN A 14 -5.03 6.87 -6.11
C ASN A 14 -4.89 7.32 -4.65
N ALA A 15 -3.66 7.39 -4.14
CA ALA A 15 -3.36 7.79 -2.77
C ALA A 15 -3.83 9.21 -2.40
N ARG A 16 -4.24 10.05 -3.36
CA ARG A 16 -4.77 11.40 -3.09
C ARG A 16 -6.28 11.41 -2.81
N THR A 17 -7.00 10.38 -3.25
CA THR A 17 -8.48 10.35 -3.21
C THR A 17 -9.03 9.13 -2.51
N ASP A 18 -8.26 8.04 -2.49
CA ASP A 18 -8.71 6.75 -1.97
C ASP A 18 -8.21 6.56 -0.54
N ALA A 19 -9.04 5.96 0.31
CA ALA A 19 -8.62 5.41 1.60
C ALA A 19 -7.85 4.09 1.35
N VAL A 20 -6.57 4.19 0.98
CA VAL A 20 -5.79 3.06 0.42
C VAL A 20 -5.81 1.83 1.31
N ALA A 21 -5.54 1.98 2.61
CA ALA A 21 -5.52 0.86 3.55
C ALA A 21 -6.89 0.18 3.67
N GLU A 22 -7.98 0.93 3.70
CA GLU A 22 -9.34 0.39 3.75
C GLU A 22 -9.66 -0.39 2.48
N ARG A 23 -9.34 0.18 1.31
CA ARG A 23 -9.57 -0.47 0.02
C ARG A 23 -8.77 -1.75 -0.15
N ILE A 24 -7.55 -1.82 0.39
CA ILE A 24 -6.75 -3.05 0.44
C ILE A 24 -7.40 -4.09 1.36
N ARG A 25 -7.88 -3.67 2.54
CA ARG A 25 -8.59 -4.58 3.46
C ARG A 25 -9.86 -5.13 2.84
N GLU A 26 -10.66 -4.30 2.17
CA GLU A 26 -11.85 -4.74 1.44
C GLU A 26 -11.52 -5.75 0.34
N ALA A 27 -10.44 -5.51 -0.41
CA ALA A 27 -9.99 -6.44 -1.46
C ALA A 27 -9.40 -7.76 -0.93
N THR A 28 -9.20 -7.87 0.38
CA THR A 28 -8.59 -9.02 1.07
C THR A 28 -9.52 -9.59 2.15
N ASP A 29 -10.83 -9.37 2.02
CA ASP A 29 -11.87 -9.83 2.96
C ASP A 29 -11.57 -9.45 4.42
N GLY A 30 -10.96 -8.29 4.62
CA GLY A 30 -10.58 -7.71 5.91
C GLY A 30 -9.21 -8.14 6.45
N ALA A 31 -8.59 -9.16 5.87
CA ALA A 31 -7.31 -9.70 6.36
C ALA A 31 -6.18 -8.67 6.27
N GLY A 32 -6.11 -7.92 5.18
CA GLY A 32 -4.97 -7.07 4.83
C GLY A 32 -3.93 -7.81 3.97
N ALA A 33 -2.96 -7.07 3.44
CA ALA A 33 -1.91 -7.63 2.60
C ALA A 33 -0.86 -8.40 3.42
N ASP A 34 -0.35 -9.53 2.91
CA ASP A 34 0.76 -10.25 3.55
C ASP A 34 2.05 -9.42 3.58
N VAL A 35 2.29 -8.68 2.49
CA VAL A 35 3.48 -7.83 2.30
C VAL A 35 3.08 -6.51 1.64
N ALA A 36 3.62 -5.41 2.14
CA ALA A 36 3.57 -4.10 1.49
C ALA A 36 4.99 -3.56 1.28
N ILE A 37 5.27 -3.02 0.09
CA ILE A 37 6.55 -2.38 -0.25
C ILE A 37 6.28 -0.90 -0.47
N GLU A 38 6.84 -0.06 0.40
CA GLU A 38 6.77 1.40 0.29
C GLU A 38 8.06 1.89 -0.37
N ILE A 39 7.95 2.49 -1.56
CA ILE A 39 9.08 2.90 -2.41
C ILE A 39 9.16 4.43 -2.54
N SER A 40 8.07 5.14 -2.26
CA SER A 40 7.98 6.58 -2.49
C SER A 40 8.78 7.41 -1.48
N GLY A 41 9.10 6.87 -0.30
CA GLY A 41 9.76 7.60 0.79
C GLY A 41 8.84 8.61 1.47
N ALA A 42 7.53 8.50 1.26
CA ALA A 42 6.56 9.44 1.81
C ALA A 42 5.99 8.87 3.11
N TYR A 43 6.13 9.59 4.22
CA TYR A 43 5.57 9.16 5.51
C TYR A 43 4.07 8.83 5.46
N PRO A 44 3.20 9.59 4.74
CA PRO A 44 1.81 9.20 4.59
C PRO A 44 1.63 7.83 3.91
N ALA A 45 2.44 7.51 2.90
CA ALA A 45 2.39 6.20 2.22
C ALA A 45 2.86 5.07 3.15
N LEU A 46 3.90 5.31 3.95
CA LEU A 46 4.37 4.35 4.95
C LEU A 46 3.30 4.06 6.00
N HIS A 47 2.57 5.08 6.45
CA HIS A 47 1.46 4.90 7.39
C HIS A 47 0.31 4.09 6.77
N GLU A 48 -0.04 4.35 5.51
CA GLU A 48 -1.04 3.55 4.79
C GLU A 48 -0.59 2.09 4.65
N ALA A 49 0.67 1.85 4.29
CA ALA A 49 1.24 0.51 4.18
C ALA A 49 1.10 -0.25 5.52
N LEU A 50 1.49 0.36 6.64
CA LEU A 50 1.35 -0.20 7.98
C LEU A 50 -0.10 -0.55 8.34
N ARG A 51 -1.07 0.28 7.96
CA ARG A 51 -2.50 0.02 8.21
C ARG A 51 -3.10 -1.03 7.28
N SER A 52 -2.51 -1.23 6.10
CA SER A 52 -3.03 -2.12 5.07
C SER A 52 -2.61 -3.58 5.24
N VAL A 53 -1.51 -3.85 5.96
CA VAL A 53 -0.98 -5.22 6.11
C VAL A 53 -1.76 -6.04 7.13
N ALA A 54 -1.74 -7.35 6.93
CA ALA A 54 -2.29 -8.33 7.86
C ALA A 54 -1.50 -8.38 9.17
N VAL A 55 -2.11 -8.93 10.21
CA VAL A 55 -1.42 -9.21 11.48
C VAL A 55 -0.27 -10.18 11.22
N GLY A 56 0.95 -9.81 11.62
CA GLY A 56 2.16 -10.58 11.32
C GLY A 56 2.71 -10.38 9.90
N GLY A 57 2.06 -9.55 9.09
CA GLY A 57 2.54 -9.17 7.76
C GLY A 57 3.79 -8.30 7.79
N ARG A 58 4.38 -8.06 6.61
CA ARG A 58 5.64 -7.32 6.48
C ARG A 58 5.46 -6.01 5.71
N VAL A 59 5.98 -4.94 6.27
CA VAL A 59 6.20 -3.68 5.54
C VAL A 59 7.68 -3.55 5.22
N VAL A 60 8.01 -3.34 3.95
CA VAL A 60 9.37 -3.03 3.48
C VAL A 60 9.43 -1.55 3.16
N ALA A 61 10.11 -0.78 4.01
CA ALA A 61 10.37 0.64 3.82
C ALA A 61 11.60 0.81 2.92
N SER A 62 11.40 0.78 1.60
CA SER A 62 12.47 0.85 0.59
C SER A 62 12.71 2.26 0.04
N GLY A 63 11.84 3.22 0.36
CA GLY A 63 12.02 4.62 0.02
C GLY A 63 13.06 5.33 0.90
N PHE A 64 13.46 6.54 0.51
CA PHE A 64 14.35 7.38 1.30
C PHE A 64 13.56 8.29 2.22
N TYR A 65 13.61 8.04 3.53
CA TYR A 65 12.95 8.85 4.55
C TYR A 65 13.98 9.76 5.22
N GLN A 66 13.64 11.04 5.40
CA GLN A 66 14.49 12.02 6.06
C GLN A 66 13.88 12.48 7.38
N GLY A 67 14.69 12.47 8.43
CA GLY A 67 14.40 13.07 9.73
C GLY A 67 15.34 14.22 10.03
#